data_AF-A0A7C5ARX4-F1
#
_entry.id   AF-A0A7C5ARX4-F1
#
_cell.length_a   1.000
_cell.length_b   1.000
_cell.length_c   1.000
_cell.angle_alpha   90.00
_cell.angle_beta   90.00
_cell.angle_gamma   90.00
#
_symmetry.space_group_name_H-M   'P 1'
#
loop_
_entity.id
_entity.type
_entity.pdbx_description
1 polymer ?
#
loop_
_entity_poly.entity_id
_entity_poly.type
_entity_poly.pdbx_seq_one_letter_code
_entity_poly.pdbx_strand_id
1 'polypeptide(L)'
;MAEAFINHELGEMWEAISGGTRPAEKVHPLAIRAMAEVGIDISRQQPKSVDLFRDMPLDAVITVCDAAAQTCPLWLGQGRVTHIGFPDPAAA
;
A
#
# COMPACT_ATOMS: atom_id res chain seq x y z
N MET A 1 4.21 -0.79 -4.06
CA MET A 1 5.12 0.33 -4.37
C MET A 1 5.29 1.24 -3.16
N ALA A 2 4.24 1.90 -2.66
CA ALA A 2 4.34 2.78 -1.48
C ALA A 2 4.99 2.12 -0.25
N GLU A 3 4.55 0.91 0.15
CA GLU A 3 5.16 0.13 1.25
C GLU A 3 6.68 -0.01 1.07
N ALA A 4 7.11 -0.36 -0.14
CA ALA A 4 8.51 -0.60 -0.44
C ALA A 4 9.34 0.70 -0.41
N PHE A 5 8.82 1.82 -0.92
CA PHE A 5 9.51 3.11 -0.83
C PHE A 5 9.72 3.56 0.61
N ILE A 6 8.69 3.48 1.45
CA ILE A 6 8.81 3.90 2.85
C ILE A 6 9.81 3.01 3.58
N ASN A 7 9.74 1.69 3.42
CA ASN A 7 10.68 0.78 4.06
C ASN A 7 12.12 0.95 3.55
N HIS A 8 12.31 1.35 2.30
CA HIS A 8 13.64 1.57 1.72
C HIS A 8 14.25 2.90 2.15
N GLU A 9 13.49 3.99 2.06
CA GLU A 9 13.99 5.36 2.28
C GLU A 9 13.91 5.79 3.75
N LEU A 10 12.92 5.28 4.50
CA LEU A 10 12.58 5.71 5.85
C LEU A 10 12.58 4.56 6.87
N GLY A 11 13.12 3.39 6.51
CA GLY A 11 13.06 2.15 7.30
C GLY A 11 13.69 2.22 8.69
N GLU A 12 14.52 3.23 8.98
CA GLU A 12 15.06 3.45 10.33
C GLU A 12 14.07 4.13 11.29
N MET A 13 13.06 4.83 10.76
CA MET A 13 12.07 5.59 11.54
C MET A 13 10.65 5.05 11.39
N TRP A 14 10.35 4.41 10.26
CA TRP A 14 9.03 3.95 9.91
C TRP A 14 9.05 2.50 9.46
N GLU A 15 8.05 1.75 9.92
CA GLU A 15 7.71 0.46 9.34
C GLU A 15 6.40 0.63 8.55
N ALA A 16 6.46 0.33 7.25
CA ALA A 16 5.30 0.36 6.38
C ALA A 16 4.82 -1.05 6.06
N ILE A 17 3.50 -1.19 6.10
CA ILE A 17 2.76 -2.36 5.62
C ILE A 17 1.64 -1.87 4.69
N SER A 18 1.28 -2.67 3.69
CA SER A 18 0.17 -2.38 2.79
C SER A 18 -0.82 -3.52 2.69
N GLY A 19 -2.07 -3.16 2.39
CA GLY A 19 -3.17 -4.07 2.13
C GLY A 19 -4.21 -3.43 1.20
N GLY A 20 -4.97 -4.28 0.52
CA GLY A 20 -6.09 -3.88 -0.32
C GLY A 20 -7.41 -4.46 0.20
N THR A 21 -8.52 -3.82 -0.17
CA THR A 21 -9.88 -4.37 0.08
C THR A 21 -10.18 -5.58 -0.80
N ARG A 22 -9.56 -5.64 -1.98
CA ARG A 22 -9.62 -6.77 -2.91
C ARG A 22 -8.19 -7.10 -3.37
N PRO A 23 -7.39 -7.81 -2.56
CA PRO A 23 -6.02 -8.12 -2.91
C PRO A 23 -5.97 -9.07 -4.12
N ALA A 24 -5.06 -8.79 -5.06
CA ALA A 24 -4.76 -9.71 -6.15
C ALA A 24 -3.96 -10.92 -5.65
N GLU A 25 -3.83 -11.98 -6.45
CA GLU A 25 -3.03 -13.16 -6.07
C GLU A 25 -1.53 -12.87 -5.97
N LYS A 26 -1.04 -11.95 -6.81
CA LYS A 26 0.39 -11.61 -6.95
C LYS A 26 0.58 -10.13 -7.22
N VAL A 27 1.78 -9.63 -6.91
CA VAL A 27 2.19 -8.27 -7.28
C VAL A 27 2.22 -8.13 -8.79
N HIS A 28 1.72 -7.00 -9.31
CA HIS A 28 1.68 -6.75 -10.74
C HIS A 28 3.10 -6.75 -11.35
N PRO A 29 3.37 -7.50 -12.43
CA PRO A 29 4.72 -7.60 -13.01
C PRO A 29 5.33 -6.25 -13.40
N LEU A 30 4.52 -5.31 -13.91
CA LEU A 30 5.01 -3.97 -14.23
C LEU A 30 5.37 -3.14 -13.00
N ALA A 31 4.71 -3.37 -11.85
CA ALA A 31 5.11 -2.73 -10.61
C ALA A 31 6.45 -3.28 -10.11
N ILE A 32 6.70 -4.60 -10.25
CA ILE A 32 7.99 -5.21 -9.94
C ILE A 32 9.09 -4.57 -10.81
N ARG A 33 8.84 -4.46 -12.12
CA ARG A 33 9.78 -3.83 -13.05
C ARG A 33 10.05 -2.36 -12.70
N ALA A 34 9.00 -1.57 -12.48
CA ALA A 34 9.14 -0.15 -12.15
C ALA A 34 9.94 0.07 -10.86
N MET A 35 9.72 -0.74 -9.83
CA MET A 35 10.51 -0.64 -8.59
C MET A 35 11.95 -1.12 -8.80
N ALA A 36 12.18 -2.14 -9.63
CA ALA A 36 13.53 -2.61 -9.95
C ALA A 36 14.36 -1.56 -10.71
N GLU A 37 13.72 -0.72 -11.54
CA GLU A 37 14.39 0.40 -12.23
C GLU A 37 15.01 1.42 -11.25
N VAL A 38 14.47 1.51 -10.03
CA VAL A 38 15.01 2.35 -8.94
C VAL A 38 15.76 1.53 -7.87
N GLY A 39 16.09 0.27 -8.15
CA GLY A 39 16.90 -0.58 -7.26
C GLY A 39 16.14 -1.23 -6.10
N ILE A 40 14.80 -1.22 -6.11
CA ILE A 40 13.96 -1.78 -5.03
C ILE A 40 13.27 -3.06 -5.53
N ASP A 41 13.63 -4.21 -4.94
CA ASP A 41 13.01 -5.50 -5.28
C ASP A 41 11.72 -5.74 -4.46
N ILE A 42 10.58 -5.82 -5.16
CA ILE A 42 9.28 -6.18 -4.57
C ILE A 42 8.76 -7.54 -5.04
N SER A 43 9.58 -8.33 -5.75
CA SER A 43 9.16 -9.61 -6.37
C SER A 43 8.70 -10.67 -5.36
N ARG A 44 9.16 -10.56 -4.11
CA ARG A 44 8.83 -11.47 -3.01
C ARG A 44 7.65 -10.99 -2.16
N GLN A 45 7.12 -9.81 -2.43
CA GLN A 45 5.95 -9.30 -1.70
C GLN A 45 4.69 -10.02 -2.16
N GLN A 46 3.70 -10.09 -1.27
CA GLN A 46 2.40 -10.68 -1.55
C GLN A 46 1.29 -9.69 -1.21
N PRO A 47 0.30 -9.48 -2.08
CA PRO A 47 -0.86 -8.66 -1.74
C PRO A 47 -1.61 -9.27 -0.55
N LYS A 48 -1.96 -8.42 0.41
CA LYS A 48 -2.58 -8.77 1.68
C LYS A 48 -3.96 -8.13 1.79
N SER A 49 -4.90 -8.79 2.47
CA SER A 49 -6.17 -8.15 2.82
C SER A 49 -5.92 -7.07 3.87
N VAL A 50 -6.58 -5.92 3.70
CA VAL A 50 -6.54 -4.80 4.65
C VAL A 50 -7.12 -5.18 6.02
N ASP A 51 -8.00 -6.19 6.08
CA ASP A 51 -8.61 -6.67 7.32
C ASP A 51 -7.59 -7.26 8.31
N LEU A 52 -6.44 -7.76 7.82
CA LEU A 52 -5.37 -8.28 8.67
C LEU A 52 -4.78 -7.22 9.60
N PHE A 53 -4.97 -5.95 9.29
CA PHE A 53 -4.35 -4.83 9.99
C PHE A 53 -5.35 -4.04 10.86
N ARG A 54 -6.63 -4.42 10.86
CA ARG A 54 -7.70 -3.64 11.51
C ARG A 54 -7.47 -3.39 12.99
N ASP A 55 -6.94 -4.40 13.68
CA ASP A 55 -6.70 -4.38 15.12
C ASP A 55 -5.24 -4.03 15.48
N MET A 56 -4.42 -3.69 14.47
CA MET A 56 -3.04 -3.27 14.72
C MET A 56 -3.01 -1.81 15.21
N PRO A 57 -2.10 -1.47 16.14
CA PRO A 57 -1.92 -0.12 16.63
C PRO A 57 -1.14 0.71 15.61
N LEU A 58 -1.75 1.03 14.48
CA LEU A 58 -1.15 1.86 13.44
C LEU A 58 -1.14 3.34 13.87
N ASP A 59 -0.03 4.04 13.65
CA ASP A 59 0.04 5.49 13.89
C ASP A 59 -0.63 6.29 12.76
N ALA A 60 -0.49 5.81 11.52
CA ALA A 60 -0.96 6.47 10.31
C ALA A 60 -1.51 5.46 9.29
N VAL A 61 -2.55 5.87 8.58
CA VAL A 61 -3.19 5.07 7.53
C VAL A 61 -3.31 5.91 6.28
N ILE A 62 -2.61 5.51 5.22
CA ILE A 62 -2.58 6.24 3.95
C ILE A 62 -3.41 5.49 2.92
N THR A 63 -4.45 6.14 2.40
CA THR A 63 -5.28 5.60 1.31
C THR A 63 -4.82 6.20 -0.02
N VAL A 64 -4.59 5.35 -1.04
CA VAL A 64 -3.85 5.75 -2.25
C VAL A 64 -4.61 5.68 -3.57
N CYS A 65 -5.71 4.92 -3.67
CA CYS A 65 -6.44 4.80 -4.94
C CYS A 65 -7.55 5.86 -5.06
N ASP A 66 -7.83 6.33 -6.27
CA ASP A 66 -8.95 7.25 -6.54
C ASP A 66 -10.31 6.63 -6.18
N ALA A 67 -10.44 5.31 -6.38
CA ALA A 67 -11.59 4.55 -5.90
C ALA A 67 -11.65 4.44 -4.36
N ALA A 68 -10.57 4.75 -3.62
CA ALA A 68 -10.63 4.80 -2.17
C ALA A 68 -11.32 6.02 -1.60
N ALA A 69 -11.41 7.11 -2.37
CA ALA A 69 -12.22 8.25 -1.97
C ALA A 69 -13.73 7.99 -2.13
N GLN A 70 -14.14 7.12 -3.08
CA GLN A 70 -15.55 6.91 -3.42
C GLN A 70 -16.11 5.53 -3.06
N THR A 71 -15.27 4.52 -2.77
CA THR A 71 -15.73 3.14 -2.52
C THR A 71 -14.91 2.39 -1.45
N CYS A 72 -14.00 3.05 -0.72
CA CYS A 72 -13.23 2.37 0.31
C CYS A 72 -13.79 2.69 1.71
N PRO A 73 -13.90 1.65 2.56
CA PRO A 73 -14.68 1.71 3.78
C PRO A 73 -14.02 2.64 4.77
N LEU A 74 -14.86 3.29 5.57
CA LEU A 74 -14.47 3.93 6.81
C LEU A 74 -13.41 3.06 7.52
N TRP A 75 -12.16 3.53 7.56
CA TRP A 75 -11.14 2.87 8.37
C TRP A 75 -11.53 3.08 9.83
N LEU A 76 -12.05 2.03 10.45
CA LEU A 76 -12.51 2.02 11.85
C LEU A 76 -11.42 1.57 12.83
N GLY A 77 -10.24 1.19 12.32
CA GLY A 77 -9.09 0.82 13.14
C GLY A 77 -8.40 2.04 13.74
N GLN A 78 -7.32 1.78 14.47
CA GLN A 78 -6.48 2.85 15.03
C GLN A 78 -5.67 3.56 13.94
N GLY A 79 -5.21 4.77 14.24
CA GLY A 79 -4.32 5.55 13.37
C GLY A 79 -4.97 6.71 12.64
N ARG A 80 -4.17 7.73 12.33
CA ARG A 80 -4.65 8.91 11.61
C ARG A 80 -4.77 8.61 10.12
N VAL A 81 -5.99 8.67 9.61
CA VAL A 81 -6.28 8.42 8.19
C VAL A 81 -5.98 9.67 7.35
N THR A 82 -5.19 9.52 6.30
CA THR A 82 -4.92 10.56 5.29
C THR A 82 -5.09 9.98 3.90
N HIS A 83 -5.67 10.76 2.99
CA HIS A 83 -5.84 10.35 1.59
C HIS A 83 -4.80 11.05 0.71
N ILE A 84 -4.07 10.26 -0.08
CA ILE A 84 -3.09 10.74 -1.07
C ILE A 84 -3.33 9.96 -2.35
N GLY A 85 -4.26 10.45 -3.19
CA GLY A 85 -4.67 9.77 -4.41
C GLY A 85 -3.60 9.75 -5.49
N PHE A 86 -3.48 8.61 -6.17
CA PHE A 86 -2.70 8.43 -7.39
C PHE A 86 -3.56 7.76 -8.47
N PRO A 87 -3.40 8.14 -9.75
CA PRO A 87 -4.02 7.42 -10.85
C PRO A 87 -3.60 5.95 -10.83
N ASP A 88 -4.55 5.04 -11.05
CA ASP A 88 -4.24 3.61 -11.12
C ASP A 88 -3.53 3.29 -12.46
N PRO A 89 -2.23 2.91 -12.43
CA PRO A 89 -1.49 2.61 -13.66
C PRO A 89 -2.02 1.37 -14.39
N ALA A 90 -2.81 0.51 -13.74
CA ALA A 90 -3.43 -0.65 -14.39
C ALA A 90 -4.71 -0.30 -15.18
N ALA A 91 -5.27 0.89 -14.98
CA ALA A 91 -6.43 1.39 -15.71
C ALA A 91 -6.07 2.21 -16.96
N ALA A 92 -4.77 2.41 -17.22
CA ALA A 92 -4.23 3.19 -18.34
C ALA A 92 -4.00 2.35 -19.61
#